data_AF-A0A1A2YYB0-F1
#
_entry.id   AF-A0A1A2YYB0-F1
#
_cell.length_a   1.000
_cell.length_b   1.000
_cell.length_c   1.000
_cell.angle_alpha   90.00
_cell.angle_beta   90.00
_cell.angle_gamma   90.00
#
_symmetry.space_group_name_H-M   'P 1'
#
loop_
_entity.id
_entity.type
_entity.pdbx_description
1 polymer ?
#
loop_
_entity_poly.entity_id
_entity_poly.type
_entity_poly.pdbx_seq_one_letter_code
_entity_poly.pdbx_strand_id
1 'polypeptide(L)'
;MTTSTRPFEIIDQARRRYLAGNPVRLNTIPAFDHATGEPAGEMTFPNIGDIQIVGCKLGMEYLAICHDEDAVEDWIHTAMGIVKNPELAGILFANVFRGINTLLGLIIEDAGIRDRMHRNAVEAWGLDFMEAFGTTEDDDPATDEPF
;
A
#
# COMPACT_ATOMS: atom_id res chain seq x y z
N MET A 1 -25.49 -25.14 6.57
CA MET A 1 -25.18 -23.91 5.80
C MET A 1 -23.84 -23.39 6.27
N THR A 2 -22.77 -23.74 5.58
CA THR A 2 -21.43 -23.17 5.79
C THR A 2 -21.45 -21.76 5.19
N THR A 3 -21.38 -20.73 6.05
CA THR A 3 -21.13 -19.35 5.63
C THR A 3 -19.75 -19.32 4.97
N SER A 4 -19.74 -19.42 3.64
CA SER A 4 -18.56 -19.07 2.84
C SER A 4 -18.38 -17.56 2.99
N THR A 5 -17.54 -17.15 3.94
CA THR A 5 -17.04 -15.79 4.08
C THR A 5 -16.48 -15.41 2.71
N ARG A 6 -17.09 -14.42 2.04
CA ARG A 6 -16.66 -14.05 0.68
C ARG A 6 -15.18 -13.65 0.74
N PRO A 7 -14.33 -13.98 -0.26
CA PRO A 7 -12.91 -13.62 -0.25
C PRO A 7 -12.64 -12.14 0.09
N PHE A 8 -13.56 -11.26 -0.31
CA PHE A 8 -13.59 -9.85 0.04
C PHE A 8 -13.66 -9.56 1.55
N GLU A 9 -14.50 -10.27 2.30
CA GLU A 9 -14.67 -10.09 3.75
C GLU A 9 -13.39 -10.46 4.52
N ILE A 10 -12.65 -11.46 4.03
CA ILE A 10 -11.37 -11.89 4.59
C ILE A 10 -10.30 -10.81 4.35
N ILE A 11 -10.23 -10.28 3.12
CA ILE A 11 -9.30 -9.21 2.76
C ILE A 11 -9.59 -7.94 3.56
N ASP A 12 -10.86 -7.54 3.68
CA ASP A 12 -11.27 -6.37 4.48
C ASP A 12 -10.88 -6.54 5.95
N GLN A 13 -11.10 -7.72 6.52
CA GLN A 13 -10.70 -7.99 7.90
C GLN A 13 -9.17 -7.92 8.09
N ALA A 14 -8.40 -8.49 7.17
CA ALA A 14 -6.94 -8.45 7.19
C ALA A 14 -6.42 -7.01 7.09
N ARG A 15 -6.96 -6.24 6.13
CA ARG A 15 -6.63 -4.82 5.94
C ARG A 15 -6.93 -3.99 7.19
N ARG A 16 -8.12 -4.13 7.78
CA ARG A 16 -8.48 -3.39 9.01
C ARG A 16 -7.53 -3.67 10.16
N ARG A 17 -7.15 -4.95 10.35
CA ARG A 17 -6.17 -5.34 11.38
C ARG A 17 -4.81 -4.71 11.12
N TYR A 18 -4.31 -4.77 9.88
CA TYR A 18 -3.03 -4.19 9.50
C TYR A 18 -3.00 -2.68 9.75
N LEU A 19 -4.00 -1.94 9.25
CA LEU A 19 -4.06 -0.48 9.36
C LEU A 19 -4.31 0.01 10.80
N ALA A 20 -4.88 -0.82 11.66
CA ALA A 20 -4.99 -0.52 13.08
C ALA A 20 -3.63 -0.52 13.80
N GLY A 21 -2.72 -1.42 13.40
CA GLY A 21 -1.34 -1.47 13.90
C GLY A 21 -0.36 -0.56 13.15
N ASN A 22 -0.66 -0.26 11.89
CA ASN A 22 0.21 0.48 10.97
C ASN A 22 -0.57 1.60 10.26
N PRO A 23 -0.99 2.65 10.98
CA PRO A 23 -1.67 3.78 10.36
C PRO A 23 -0.72 4.51 9.40
N VAL A 24 -1.23 4.95 8.24
CA VAL A 24 -0.45 5.77 7.31
C VAL A 24 -0.06 7.07 8.00
N ARG A 25 1.23 7.24 8.25
CA ARG A 25 1.74 8.46 8.88
C ARG A 25 1.79 9.58 7.87
N LEU A 26 1.59 10.80 8.36
CA LEU A 26 1.69 12.02 7.58
C LEU A 26 2.90 12.81 8.07
N ASN A 27 3.68 13.29 7.12
CA ASN A 27 4.75 14.25 7.33
C ASN A 27 4.20 15.63 6.99
N THR A 28 4.56 16.63 7.80
CA THR A 28 4.21 18.03 7.55
C THR A 28 5.49 18.82 7.35
N ILE A 29 5.56 19.59 6.27
CA ILE A 29 6.68 20.49 5.98
C ILE A 29 6.18 21.92 5.76
N PRO A 30 6.98 22.95 6.12
CA PRO A 30 6.66 24.32 5.75
C PRO A 30 6.58 24.47 4.23
N ALA A 31 5.52 25.10 3.75
CA ALA A 31 5.34 25.46 2.35
C ALA A 31 5.72 26.93 2.14
N PHE A 32 6.28 27.23 0.97
CA PHE A 32 6.62 28.58 0.56
C PHE A 32 5.97 28.89 -0.78
N ASP A 33 5.47 30.11 -0.94
CA ASP A 33 4.99 30.60 -2.22
C ASP A 33 6.18 30.71 -3.20
N HIS A 34 6.07 30.07 -4.36
CA HIS A 34 7.16 30.03 -5.32
C HIS A 34 7.48 31.41 -5.93
N ALA A 35 6.50 32.31 -6.03
CA ALA A 35 6.67 33.62 -6.64
C ALA A 35 7.24 34.66 -5.65
N THR A 36 6.86 34.60 -4.38
CA THR A 36 7.27 35.59 -3.36
C THR A 36 8.33 35.07 -2.39
N GLY A 37 8.48 33.75 -2.24
CA GLY A 37 9.36 33.13 -1.24
C GLY A 37 8.84 33.25 0.20
N GLU A 38 7.63 33.76 0.39
CA GLU A 38 7.01 33.90 1.71
C GLU A 38 6.38 32.59 2.18
N PRO A 39 6.27 32.35 3.51
CA PRO A 39 5.57 31.18 4.04
C PRO A 39 4.11 31.12 3.54
N ALA A 40 3.75 30.03 2.89
CA ALA A 40 2.41 29.77 2.35
C ALA A 40 1.60 28.78 3.22
N GLY A 41 2.09 28.51 4.44
CA GLY A 41 1.48 27.57 5.38
C GLY A 41 2.24 26.26 5.45
N GLU A 42 1.52 25.17 5.67
CA GLU A 42 2.08 23.83 5.82
C GLU A 42 1.54 22.91 4.72
N MET A 43 2.42 22.05 4.20
CA MET A 43 2.08 21.03 3.21
C MET A 43 2.24 19.66 3.85
N THR A 44 1.20 18.85 3.71
CA THR A 44 1.16 17.50 4.28
C THR A 44 1.41 16.48 3.18
N PHE A 45 2.40 15.64 3.39
CA PHE A 45 2.72 14.51 2.52
C PHE A 45 2.60 13.22 3.31
N PRO A 46 2.28 12.10 2.64
CA PRO A 46 2.26 10.85 3.34
C PRO A 46 3.69 10.37 3.56
N ASN A 47 3.91 9.59 4.62
CA ASN A 47 5.17 8.87 4.77
C ASN A 47 5.35 7.94 3.55
N ILE A 48 6.47 8.13 2.83
CA ILE A 48 6.70 7.43 1.56
C ILE A 48 6.82 5.92 1.77
N GLY A 49 7.46 5.47 2.85
CA GLY A 49 7.55 4.06 3.18
C GLY A 49 6.17 3.44 3.41
N ASP A 50 5.33 4.10 4.22
CA ASP A 50 3.98 3.63 4.51
C ASP A 50 3.13 3.54 3.23
N ILE A 51 3.17 4.56 2.37
CA ILE A 51 2.40 4.58 1.11
C ILE A 51 2.89 3.53 0.12
N GLN A 52 4.20 3.28 0.05
CA GLN A 52 4.73 2.23 -0.82
C GLN A 52 4.21 0.86 -0.37
N ILE A 53 4.26 0.57 0.93
CA ILE A 53 3.77 -0.70 1.48
C ILE A 53 2.26 -0.84 1.27
N VAL A 54 1.48 0.17 1.63
CA VAL A 54 0.02 0.16 1.45
C VAL A 54 -0.36 0.08 -0.03
N GLY A 55 0.36 0.79 -0.90
CA GLY A 55 0.18 0.74 -2.35
C GLY A 55 0.42 -0.66 -2.91
N CYS A 56 1.48 -1.35 -2.49
CA CYS A 56 1.74 -2.73 -2.88
C CYS A 56 0.61 -3.68 -2.43
N LYS A 57 0.14 -3.55 -1.19
CA LYS A 57 -0.95 -4.38 -0.64
C LYS A 57 -2.28 -4.15 -1.38
N LEU A 58 -2.63 -2.88 -1.64
CA LEU A 58 -3.79 -2.51 -2.44
C LEU A 58 -3.69 -2.97 -3.90
N GLY A 59 -2.47 -3.04 -4.46
CA GLY A 59 -2.23 -3.61 -5.78
C GLY A 59 -2.58 -5.09 -5.84
N MET A 60 -2.10 -5.88 -4.87
CA MET A 60 -2.46 -7.30 -4.80
C MET A 60 -3.96 -7.50 -4.60
N GLU A 61 -4.58 -6.64 -3.80
CA GLU A 61 -6.03 -6.63 -3.64
C GLU A 61 -6.77 -6.29 -4.93
N TYR A 62 -6.34 -5.28 -5.68
CA TYR A 62 -6.93 -4.89 -6.97
C TYR A 62 -6.96 -6.09 -7.93
N LEU A 63 -5.83 -6.79 -8.06
CA LEU A 63 -5.71 -7.97 -8.92
C LEU A 63 -6.60 -9.14 -8.46
N ALA A 64 -6.98 -9.16 -7.19
CA ALA A 64 -7.80 -10.21 -6.60
C ALA A 64 -9.30 -9.92 -6.75
N ILE A 65 -9.74 -8.68 -6.52
CA ILE A 65 -11.18 -8.36 -6.36
C ILE A 65 -11.78 -7.55 -7.51
N CYS A 66 -11.00 -6.77 -8.26
CA CYS A 66 -11.54 -5.88 -9.29
C CYS A 66 -11.80 -6.63 -10.60
N HIS A 67 -13.03 -7.10 -10.80
CA HIS A 67 -13.45 -7.86 -11.99
C HIS A 67 -14.61 -7.24 -12.77
N ASP A 68 -15.21 -6.19 -12.22
CA ASP A 68 -16.25 -5.38 -12.83
C ASP A 68 -16.13 -3.93 -12.31
N GLU A 69 -16.95 -3.03 -12.87
CA GLU A 69 -16.92 -1.60 -12.55
C GLU A 69 -17.28 -1.33 -11.08
N ASP A 70 -18.28 -2.05 -10.55
CA ASP A 70 -18.73 -1.91 -9.16
C ASP A 70 -17.61 -2.28 -8.17
N ALA A 71 -16.89 -3.38 -8.41
CA ALA A 71 -15.77 -3.79 -7.57
C ALA A 71 -14.57 -2.84 -7.66
N VAL A 72 -14.37 -2.19 -8.80
CA VAL A 72 -13.36 -1.13 -8.95
C VAL A 72 -13.77 0.11 -8.15
N GLU A 73 -15.04 0.52 -8.22
CA GLU A 73 -15.56 1.66 -7.47
C GLU A 73 -15.42 1.46 -5.95
N ASP A 74 -15.83 0.30 -5.44
CA ASP A 74 -15.69 -0.05 -4.02
C ASP A 74 -14.23 -0.07 -3.55
N TRP A 75 -13.33 -0.55 -4.41
CA TRP A 75 -11.89 -0.53 -4.15
C TRP A 75 -11.32 0.89 -4.14
N ILE A 76 -11.77 1.77 -5.05
CA ILE A 76 -11.38 3.19 -5.06
C ILE A 76 -11.86 3.87 -3.76
N HIS A 77 -13.11 3.64 -3.35
CA HIS A 77 -13.64 4.16 -2.08
C HIS A 77 -12.84 3.66 -0.87
N THR A 78 -12.42 2.39 -0.90
CA THR A 78 -11.54 1.82 0.11
C THR A 78 -10.20 2.56 0.16
N ALA A 79 -9.52 2.73 -0.98
CA ALA A 79 -8.24 3.41 -1.06
C ALA A 79 -8.34 4.87 -0.59
N MET A 80 -9.39 5.58 -0.99
CA MET A 80 -9.69 6.94 -0.52
C MET A 80 -9.96 6.98 0.99
N GLY A 81 -10.65 5.98 1.55
CA GLY A 81 -10.91 5.88 2.98
C GLY A 81 -9.65 5.69 3.84
N ILE A 82 -8.58 5.11 3.27
CA ILE A 82 -7.29 4.93 3.95
C ILE A 82 -6.57 6.27 4.11
N VAL A 83 -6.47 7.06 3.03
CA VAL A 83 -5.70 8.31 3.02
C VAL A 83 -6.52 9.54 3.42
N LYS A 84 -7.86 9.46 3.31
CA LYS A 84 -8.82 10.50 3.68
C LYS A 84 -8.57 11.88 3.04
N ASN A 85 -7.79 11.92 1.95
CA ASN A 85 -7.43 13.11 1.21
C ASN A 85 -7.28 12.75 -0.29
N PRO A 86 -7.98 13.45 -1.21
CA PRO A 86 -7.90 13.18 -2.65
C PRO A 86 -6.50 13.33 -3.27
N GLU A 87 -5.70 14.30 -2.81
CA GLU A 87 -4.33 14.51 -3.31
C GLU A 87 -3.43 13.34 -2.93
N LEU A 88 -3.56 12.88 -1.69
CA LEU A 88 -2.85 11.70 -1.19
C LEU A 88 -3.31 10.42 -1.89
N ALA A 89 -4.57 10.34 -2.32
CA ALA A 89 -5.09 9.21 -3.07
C ALA A 89 -4.41 9.10 -4.44
N GLY A 90 -4.12 10.22 -5.11
CA GLY A 90 -3.34 10.21 -6.35
C GLY A 90 -1.94 9.61 -6.17
N ILE A 91 -1.24 9.99 -5.09
CA ILE A 91 0.08 9.45 -4.75
C ILE A 91 0.00 7.95 -4.42
N LEU A 92 -1.04 7.54 -3.71
CA LEU A 92 -1.29 6.13 -3.39
C LEU A 92 -1.53 5.32 -4.66
N PHE A 93 -2.43 5.76 -5.55
CA PHE A 93 -2.73 5.06 -6.79
C PHE A 93 -1.51 4.95 -7.72
N ALA A 94 -0.67 5.98 -7.78
CA ALA A 94 0.59 5.91 -8.51
C ALA A 94 1.47 4.76 -8.01
N ASN A 95 1.53 4.53 -6.70
CA ASN A 95 2.29 3.42 -6.11
C ASN A 95 1.63 2.06 -6.34
N VAL A 96 0.30 1.98 -6.25
CA VAL A 96 -0.48 0.78 -6.59
C VAL A 96 -0.14 0.33 -8.01
N PHE A 97 -0.37 1.19 -9.00
CA PHE A 97 -0.22 0.82 -10.40
C PHE A 97 1.24 0.57 -10.79
N ARG A 98 2.19 1.33 -10.24
CA ARG A 98 3.62 1.04 -10.40
C ARG A 98 3.97 -0.38 -9.96
N GLY A 99 3.38 -0.86 -8.87
CA GLY A 99 3.64 -2.20 -8.32
C GLY A 99 3.04 -3.34 -9.14
N ILE A 100 1.87 -3.14 -9.74
CA ILE A 100 1.14 -4.22 -10.46
C ILE A 100 1.30 -4.18 -11.98
N ASN A 101 1.84 -3.10 -12.56
CA ASN A 101 1.90 -2.94 -14.01
C ASN A 101 2.62 -4.10 -14.72
N THR A 102 3.64 -4.67 -14.10
CA THR A 102 4.39 -5.82 -14.63
C THR A 102 3.62 -7.14 -14.54
N LEU A 103 2.60 -7.22 -13.68
CA LEU A 103 1.78 -8.40 -13.43
C LEU A 103 0.49 -8.41 -14.25
N LEU A 104 -0.01 -7.24 -14.68
CA LEU A 104 -1.25 -7.11 -15.45
C LEU A 104 -1.23 -7.95 -16.73
N GLY A 105 -0.12 -7.97 -17.47
CA GLY A 105 0.02 -8.78 -18.69
C GLY A 105 -0.04 -10.28 -18.43
N LEU A 106 0.55 -10.75 -17.32
CA LEU A 106 0.58 -12.17 -16.95
C LEU A 106 -0.79 -12.70 -16.48
N ILE A 107 -1.64 -11.81 -15.97
CA ILE A 107 -2.98 -12.16 -15.46
C ILE A 107 -3.98 -12.43 -16.58
N ILE A 108 -3.76 -11.84 -17.76
CA ILE A 108 -4.61 -12.03 -18.94
C ILE A 108 -4.42 -13.44 -19.53
N GLU A 109 -3.26 -14.08 -19.30
CA GLU A 109 -2.86 -15.32 -19.98
C GLU A 109 -3.20 -16.61 -19.22
N ASP A 110 -3.59 -16.54 -17.93
CA ASP A 110 -3.78 -17.73 -17.07
C ASP A 110 -5.11 -17.71 -16.28
N ALA A 111 -6.01 -18.66 -16.57
CA ALA A 111 -7.31 -18.78 -15.93
C ALA A 111 -7.26 -19.21 -14.44
N GLY A 112 -6.15 -19.79 -13.97
CA GLY A 112 -5.96 -20.22 -12.57
C GLY A 112 -5.44 -19.12 -11.63
N ILE A 113 -5.16 -17.92 -12.17
CA ILE A 113 -4.43 -16.88 -11.47
C ILE A 113 -5.26 -16.21 -10.37
N ARG A 114 -6.60 -16.23 -10.46
CA ARG A 114 -7.51 -15.53 -9.54
C ARG A 114 -7.42 -16.06 -8.10
N ASP A 115 -7.50 -17.37 -7.91
CA ASP A 115 -7.38 -17.97 -6.57
C ASP A 115 -5.98 -17.72 -5.98
N ARG A 116 -4.96 -17.66 -6.82
CA ARG A 116 -3.60 -17.28 -6.41
C ARG A 116 -3.53 -15.81 -6.02
N MET A 117 -4.16 -14.90 -6.76
CA MET A 117 -4.21 -13.48 -6.42
C MET A 117 -4.97 -13.23 -5.11
N HIS A 118 -6.08 -13.94 -4.87
CA HIS A 118 -6.78 -13.86 -3.59
C HIS A 118 -5.92 -14.29 -2.40
N ARG A 119 -5.22 -15.43 -2.50
CA ARG A 119 -4.29 -15.87 -1.44
C ARG A 119 -3.17 -14.85 -1.24
N ASN A 120 -2.54 -14.41 -2.33
CA ASN A 120 -1.48 -13.40 -2.29
C ASN A 120 -1.96 -12.08 -1.67
N ALA A 121 -3.19 -11.66 -1.91
CA ALA A 121 -3.75 -10.45 -1.32
C ALA A 121 -3.97 -10.59 0.20
N VAL A 122 -4.53 -11.73 0.65
CA VAL A 122 -4.70 -12.01 2.08
C VAL A 122 -3.34 -12.10 2.78
N GLU A 123 -2.38 -12.82 2.19
CA GLU A 123 -1.00 -12.91 2.70
C GLU A 123 -0.34 -11.54 2.71
N ALA A 124 -0.46 -10.76 1.64
CA ALA A 124 0.11 -9.42 1.56
C ALA A 124 -0.41 -8.51 2.67
N TRP A 125 -1.69 -8.58 3.04
CA TRP A 125 -2.23 -7.82 4.17
C TRP A 125 -1.83 -8.40 5.53
N GLY A 126 -1.65 -9.72 5.64
CA GLY A 126 -1.24 -10.42 6.85
C GLY A 126 0.25 -10.33 7.18
N LEU A 127 1.11 -10.07 6.18
CA LEU A 127 2.56 -9.94 6.35
C LEU A 127 2.92 -8.54 6.85
N ASP A 128 3.71 -8.48 7.92
CA ASP A 128 4.49 -7.29 8.22
C ASP A 128 5.76 -7.30 7.36
N PHE A 129 5.80 -6.44 6.35
CA PHE A 129 6.95 -6.36 5.46
C PHE A 129 8.21 -5.82 6.18
N MET A 130 8.07 -5.14 7.31
CA MET A 130 9.23 -4.70 8.10
C MET A 130 9.84 -5.85 8.90
N GLU A 131 9.01 -6.79 9.38
CA GLU A 131 9.48 -8.00 10.07
C GLU A 131 10.06 -9.03 9.09
N ALA A 132 9.45 -9.18 7.90
CA ALA A 132 9.85 -10.18 6.91
C ALA A 132 11.20 -9.90 6.24
N PHE A 133 11.63 -8.63 6.18
CA PHE A 133 12.92 -8.26 5.57
C PHE A 133 14.00 -7.86 6.58
N GLY A 134 13.66 -7.70 7.86
CA GLY A 134 14.59 -7.40 8.95
C GLY A 134 15.32 -6.07 8.78
N THR A 135 15.36 -5.28 9.84
CA THR A 135 16.40 -4.26 9.98
C THR A 135 17.75 -4.98 10.02
N THR A 136 18.44 -5.05 8.88
CA THR A 136 19.90 -5.19 8.87
C THR A 136 20.45 -3.84 9.34
N GLU A 137 20.32 -3.57 10.64
CA GLU A 137 21.33 -2.79 11.33
C GLU A 137 22.56 -3.70 11.32
N ASP A 138 23.39 -3.53 10.30
CA ASP A 138 24.78 -3.96 10.34
C ASP A 138 25.42 -3.24 11.54
N ASP A 139 25.41 -3.90 12.69
CA ASP A 139 26.42 -3.70 13.73
C ASP A 139 27.78 -3.98 13.06
N ASP A 140 28.37 -2.95 12.46
CA ASP A 140 29.76 -2.97 12.04
C ASP A 140 30.62 -2.58 13.25
N PRO A 141 31.28 -3.53 13.95
CA PRO A 141 32.37 -3.16 14.83
C PRO A 141 33.53 -2.76 13.92
N ALA A 142 33.52 -1.50 13.47
CA ALA A 142 34.65 -0.90 12.79
C ALA A 142 35.89 -1.13 13.66
N THR A 143 36.72 -2.03 13.16
CA THR A 143 37.98 -2.43 13.76
C THR A 143 38.95 -1.29 13.52
N ASP A 144 39.25 -0.53 14.57
CA ASP A 144 40.33 0.45 14.59
C ASP A 144 41.67 -0.28 14.45
N GLU A 145 42.14 -0.49 13.22
CA GLU A 145 43.57 -0.69 12.95
C GLU A 145 44.21 0.60 12.42
N PRO A 146 45.32 1.06 13.02
CA PRO A 146 45.99 2.29 12.63
C PRO A 146 46.92 2.06 11.45
N PHE A 147 46.83 2.92 10.45
CA PHE A 147 47.95 3.25 9.54
C PHE A 147 48.35 4.71 9.74
#